data_AF-A0A0F3KD74-F1
#
_entry.id   AF-A0A0F3KD74-F1
#
_cell.length_a   1.000
_cell.length_b   1.000
_cell.length_c   1.000
_cell.angle_alpha   90.00
_cell.angle_beta   90.00
_cell.angle_gamma   90.00
#
_symmetry.space_group_name_H-M   'P 1'
#
loop_
_entity.id
_entity.type
_entity.pdbx_description
1 polymer ?
#
loop_
_entity_poly.entity_id
_entity_poly.type
_entity_poly.pdbx_seq_one_letter_code
_entity_poly.pdbx_strand_id
1 'polypeptide(L)'
;MAFTRVLGLAITVLCTGCAAMPLTSKPKVYEGVYFYNFENAKFQPTGSDEWWCINQGMRRAELDDGWGTSHVVIEGIAGPKGHYGGLGGCDRVFALNRLIKVSDMRVTRP
;
A
#
# COMPACT_ATOMS: atom_id res chain seq x y z
N MET A 1 31.62 31.92 47.88
CA MET A 1 30.17 32.26 47.96
C MET A 1 29.58 32.21 46.57
N ALA A 2 28.48 31.45 46.43
CA ALA A 2 27.49 31.40 45.34
C ALA A 2 27.96 31.09 43.89
N PHE A 3 27.91 29.80 43.53
CA PHE A 3 27.64 29.33 42.18
C PHE A 3 26.17 28.89 42.15
N THR A 4 25.28 29.59 41.43
CA THR A 4 23.88 29.17 41.29
C THR A 4 23.55 28.95 39.82
N ARG A 5 23.14 27.71 39.56
CA ARG A 5 23.08 27.02 38.27
C ARG A 5 21.97 27.54 37.36
N VAL A 6 22.29 27.69 36.08
CA VAL A 6 21.34 27.92 34.99
C VAL A 6 20.40 26.73 34.88
N LEU A 7 19.10 26.98 34.99
CA LEU A 7 18.02 26.01 34.87
C LEU A 7 17.86 25.65 33.38
N GLY A 8 18.46 24.53 32.97
CA GLY A 8 18.41 24.04 31.59
C GLY A 8 17.04 23.45 31.24
N LEU A 9 16.38 24.07 30.27
CA LEU A 9 15.13 23.64 29.66
C LEU A 9 15.38 22.34 28.85
N ALA A 10 14.83 21.21 29.29
CA ALA A 10 14.92 19.95 28.55
C ALA A 10 13.90 19.94 27.41
N ILE A 11 14.38 20.16 26.18
CA ILE A 11 13.60 20.00 24.95
C ILE A 11 13.58 18.52 24.60
N THR A 12 12.44 17.86 24.84
CA THR A 12 12.16 16.51 24.33
C THR A 12 11.90 16.59 22.83
N VAL A 13 12.93 16.29 22.05
CA VAL A 13 12.83 16.08 20.60
C VAL A 13 11.98 14.83 20.35
N LEU A 14 10.73 15.03 19.92
CA LEU A 14 9.91 13.97 19.34
C LEU A 14 10.56 13.54 18.02
N CYS A 15 11.22 12.39 18.03
CA CYS A 15 11.61 11.71 16.80
C CYS A 15 10.34 11.35 16.01
N THR A 16 10.05 12.16 14.99
CA THR A 16 9.15 11.80 13.90
C THR A 16 9.67 10.51 13.28
N GLY A 17 9.01 9.40 13.60
CA GLY A 17 9.28 8.10 12.99
C GLY A 17 8.95 8.14 11.51
N CYS A 18 9.93 8.48 10.67
CA CYS A 18 9.94 8.02 9.30
C CYS A 18 9.91 6.49 9.37
N ALA A 19 8.76 5.89 9.09
CA ALA A 19 8.68 4.46 8.81
C ALA A 19 9.49 4.21 7.53
N ALA A 20 10.80 4.06 7.70
CA ALA A 20 11.69 3.63 6.65
C ALA A 20 11.20 2.25 6.24
N MET A 21 10.59 2.16 5.06
CA MET A 21 10.34 0.87 4.43
C MET A 21 11.68 0.13 4.39
N PRO A 22 11.76 -1.12 4.87
CA PRO A 22 13.02 -1.85 4.85
C PRO A 22 13.49 -1.96 3.40
N LEU A 23 14.52 -1.16 3.08
CA LEU A 23 15.17 -0.99 1.78
C LEU A 23 15.76 -2.30 1.21
N THR A 24 15.64 -3.40 1.95
CA THR A 24 16.21 -4.72 1.65
C THR A 24 15.20 -5.73 1.11
N SER A 25 13.93 -5.35 0.98
CA SER A 25 12.89 -6.24 0.50
C SER A 25 13.06 -6.48 -1.00
N LYS A 26 13.47 -7.69 -1.40
CA LYS A 26 13.51 -8.07 -2.81
C LYS A 26 12.08 -8.13 -3.38
N PRO A 27 11.85 -7.67 -4.63
CA PRO A 27 10.57 -7.85 -5.29
C PRO A 27 10.15 -9.32 -5.32
N LYS A 28 8.87 -9.57 -5.15
CA LYS A 28 8.24 -10.90 -5.24
C LYS A 28 7.06 -10.84 -6.19
N VAL A 29 6.72 -11.99 -6.75
CA VAL A 29 5.54 -12.16 -7.59
C VAL A 29 4.35 -12.57 -6.71
N TYR A 30 3.23 -11.91 -6.92
CA TYR A 30 1.95 -12.18 -6.28
C TYR A 30 0.87 -12.35 -7.35
N GLU A 31 -0.03 -13.27 -7.10
CA GLU A 31 -1.25 -13.49 -7.88
C GLU A 31 -2.43 -13.12 -7.01
N GLY A 32 -3.51 -12.62 -7.60
CA GLY A 32 -4.70 -12.28 -6.84
C GLY A 32 -5.71 -11.43 -7.60
N VAL A 33 -6.65 -10.87 -6.85
CA VAL A 33 -7.74 -10.05 -7.38
C VAL A 33 -7.40 -8.57 -7.18
N TYR A 34 -7.39 -7.83 -8.27
CA TYR A 34 -7.35 -6.37 -8.27
C TYR A 34 -8.77 -5.84 -8.38
N PHE A 35 -9.19 -5.03 -7.40
CA PHE A 35 -10.45 -4.29 -7.40
C PHE A 35 -10.17 -2.81 -7.63
N TYR A 36 -10.98 -2.17 -8.46
CA TYR A 36 -10.91 -0.74 -8.71
C TYR A 36 -12.32 -0.14 -8.85
N ASN A 37 -12.49 1.04 -8.29
CA ASN A 37 -13.64 1.91 -8.52
C ASN A 37 -13.17 3.38 -8.60
N PHE A 38 -14.12 4.32 -8.60
CA PHE A 38 -13.81 5.75 -8.71
C PHE A 38 -13.05 6.34 -7.51
N GLU A 39 -13.05 5.67 -6.35
CA GLU A 39 -12.43 6.16 -5.10
C GLU A 39 -11.23 5.32 -4.64
N ASN A 40 -11.20 4.05 -4.99
CA ASN A 40 -10.34 3.05 -4.37
C ASN A 40 -9.82 2.06 -5.42
N ALA A 41 -8.53 1.76 -5.32
CA ALA A 41 -7.88 0.68 -6.04
C ALA A 41 -7.07 -0.16 -5.04
N LYS A 42 -7.35 -1.47 -5.00
CA LYS A 42 -6.73 -2.37 -4.04
C LYS A 42 -6.58 -3.78 -4.60
N PHE A 43 -5.58 -4.49 -4.09
CA PHE A 43 -5.24 -5.84 -4.49
C PHE A 43 -5.34 -6.78 -3.31
N GLN A 44 -5.98 -7.93 -3.50
CA GLN A 44 -6.03 -9.01 -2.54
C GLN A 44 -5.23 -10.19 -3.09
N PRO A 45 -4.09 -10.56 -2.47
CA PRO A 45 -3.32 -11.72 -2.86
C PRO A 45 -4.12 -13.01 -2.68
N THR A 46 -3.93 -13.97 -3.59
CA THR A 46 -4.48 -15.32 -3.48
C THR A 46 -4.08 -15.96 -2.16
N GLY A 47 -5.05 -16.50 -1.43
CA GLY A 47 -4.83 -17.15 -0.13
C GLY A 47 -4.62 -16.18 1.03
N SER A 48 -4.82 -14.87 0.83
CA SER A 48 -4.78 -13.86 1.88
C SER A 48 -6.14 -13.15 2.00
N ASP A 49 -6.49 -12.79 3.23
CA ASP A 49 -7.60 -11.90 3.55
C ASP A 49 -7.18 -10.41 3.54
N GLU A 50 -5.89 -10.11 3.38
CA GLU A 50 -5.35 -8.74 3.39
C GLU A 50 -5.67 -7.97 2.11
N TRP A 51 -5.98 -6.69 2.26
CA TRP A 51 -6.11 -5.73 1.15
C TRP A 51 -4.89 -4.84 1.04
N TRP A 52 -4.31 -4.71 -0.15
CA TRP A 52 -3.12 -3.91 -0.39
C TRP A 52 -3.44 -2.74 -1.31
N CYS A 53 -3.08 -1.53 -0.89
CA CYS A 53 -3.26 -0.32 -1.69
C CYS A 53 -2.20 -0.28 -2.80
N ILE A 54 -2.66 -0.16 -4.05
CA ILE A 54 -1.81 -0.02 -5.24
C ILE A 54 -2.26 1.25 -5.97
N ASN A 55 -1.33 2.20 -6.11
CA ASN A 55 -1.72 3.55 -6.50
C ASN A 55 -1.48 3.82 -8.00
N GLN A 56 -0.62 3.05 -8.66
CA GLN A 56 -0.19 3.31 -10.04
C GLN A 56 0.17 2.03 -10.81
N GLY A 57 0.23 2.15 -12.15
CA GLY A 57 0.70 1.08 -13.05
C GLY A 57 -0.32 -0.02 -13.36
N MET A 58 -1.56 0.13 -12.90
CA MET A 58 -2.62 -0.87 -13.04
C MET A 58 -3.62 -0.61 -14.17
N ARG A 59 -3.49 0.48 -14.95
CA ARG A 59 -4.46 0.85 -16.01
C ARG A 59 -4.80 -0.29 -16.99
N ARG A 60 -3.86 -1.16 -17.32
CA ARG A 60 -4.10 -2.33 -18.20
C ARG A 60 -5.02 -3.39 -17.58
N ALA A 61 -5.26 -3.32 -16.27
CA ALA A 61 -6.17 -4.16 -15.51
C ALA A 61 -7.51 -3.47 -15.25
N GLU A 62 -7.77 -2.32 -15.87
CA GLU A 62 -9.02 -1.57 -15.75
C GLU A 62 -9.79 -1.60 -17.07
N LEU A 63 -11.11 -1.70 -16.99
CA LEU A 63 -12.03 -1.47 -18.11
C LEU A 63 -12.33 0.03 -18.19
N ASP A 64 -12.50 0.56 -19.40
CA ASP A 64 -12.61 2.01 -19.63
C ASP A 64 -13.85 2.65 -18.98
N ASP A 65 -14.97 1.91 -18.89
CA ASP A 65 -16.22 2.40 -18.34
C ASP A 65 -16.72 1.54 -17.18
N GLY A 66 -16.32 1.90 -15.96
CA GLY A 66 -16.95 1.41 -14.74
C GLY A 66 -15.98 0.97 -13.66
N TRP A 67 -16.52 0.26 -12.70
CA TRP A 67 -15.78 -0.34 -11.59
C TRP A 67 -15.69 -1.83 -11.84
N GLY A 68 -14.67 -2.47 -11.31
CA GLY A 68 -14.46 -3.85 -11.69
C GLY A 68 -13.48 -4.59 -10.82
N THR A 69 -13.34 -5.85 -11.22
CA THR A 69 -12.30 -6.73 -10.72
C THR A 69 -11.55 -7.32 -11.90
N SER A 70 -10.27 -7.53 -11.71
CA SER A 70 -9.40 -8.21 -12.65
C SER A 70 -8.52 -9.17 -11.89
N HIS A 71 -8.34 -10.37 -12.42
CA HIS A 71 -7.34 -11.29 -11.90
C HIS A 71 -5.98 -10.89 -12.47
N VAL A 72 -5.00 -10.69 -11.59
CA VAL A 72 -3.69 -10.14 -11.97
C VAL A 72 -2.55 -10.94 -11.37
N VAL A 73 -1.42 -10.93 -12.09
CA VAL A 73 -0.12 -11.34 -11.56
C VAL A 73 0.78 -10.11 -11.56
N ILE A 74 1.29 -9.74 -10.40
CA ILE A 74 2.08 -8.52 -10.18
C ILE A 74 3.41 -8.88 -9.51
N GLU A 75 4.46 -8.14 -9.86
CA GLU A 75 5.74 -8.17 -9.17
C GLU A 75 5.93 -6.87 -8.41
N GLY A 76 6.39 -6.94 -7.17
CA GLY A 76 6.63 -5.76 -6.36
C GLY A 76 6.97 -6.07 -4.91
N ILE A 77 6.91 -5.04 -4.07
CA ILE A 77 7.27 -5.11 -2.66
C ILE A 77 6.05 -4.76 -1.81
N ALA A 78 5.63 -5.69 -0.95
CA ALA A 78 4.62 -5.42 0.06
C ALA A 78 5.25 -4.67 1.24
N GLY A 79 4.66 -3.54 1.61
CA GLY A 79 5.06 -2.75 2.77
C GLY A 79 4.74 -3.45 4.11
N PRO A 80 5.08 -2.81 5.23
CA PRO A 80 4.70 -3.30 6.55
C PRO A 80 3.18 -3.39 6.71
N LYS A 81 2.72 -4.21 7.67
CA LYS A 81 1.30 -4.22 8.07
C LYS A 81 0.93 -2.90 8.74
N GLY A 82 -0.30 -2.45 8.53
CA GLY A 82 -0.86 -1.24 9.13
C GLY A 82 -2.28 -0.98 8.61
N HIS A 83 -2.71 0.28 8.68
CA HIS A 83 -3.96 0.74 8.10
C HIS A 83 -3.66 1.87 7.12
N TYR A 84 -3.88 1.63 5.83
CA TYR A 84 -3.52 2.52 4.74
C TYR A 84 -4.71 2.79 3.82
N GLY A 85 -4.53 3.72 2.89
CA GLY A 85 -5.60 4.23 2.03
C GLY A 85 -6.49 5.22 2.80
N GLY A 86 -7.74 5.41 2.35
CA GLY A 86 -8.71 6.30 2.98
C GLY A 86 -9.06 5.87 4.42
N LEU A 87 -10.24 5.31 4.65
CA LEU A 87 -10.70 4.89 5.99
C LEU A 87 -9.96 3.65 6.55
N GLY A 88 -8.65 3.50 6.28
CA GLY A 88 -7.85 2.35 6.70
C GLY A 88 -8.18 1.04 5.97
N GLY A 89 -8.70 1.13 4.74
CA GLY A 89 -9.22 -0.01 3.97
C GLY A 89 -8.17 -0.97 3.39
N CYS A 90 -6.88 -0.70 3.62
CA CYS A 90 -5.77 -1.56 3.21
C CYS A 90 -4.89 -1.92 4.41
N ASP A 91 -4.53 -3.19 4.52
CA ASP A 91 -3.57 -3.73 5.50
C ASP A 91 -2.12 -3.40 5.15
N ARG A 92 -1.83 -3.11 3.87
CA ARG A 92 -0.49 -2.74 3.37
C ARG A 92 -0.56 -1.73 2.24
N VAL A 93 0.55 -1.04 2.01
CA VAL A 93 0.86 -0.40 0.72
C VAL A 93 1.71 -1.36 -0.09
N PHE A 94 1.47 -1.45 -1.39
CA PHE A 94 2.25 -2.28 -2.30
C PHE A 94 2.94 -1.41 -3.37
N ALA A 95 4.27 -1.50 -3.40
CA ALA A 95 5.08 -0.85 -4.42
C ALA A 95 5.17 -1.77 -5.65
N LEU A 96 4.39 -1.45 -6.69
CA LEU A 96 4.34 -2.21 -7.94
C LEU A 96 5.62 -1.97 -8.76
N ASN A 97 6.30 -3.05 -9.12
CA ASN A 97 7.39 -3.02 -10.10
C ASN A 97 6.89 -3.35 -11.50
N ARG A 98 6.04 -4.38 -11.62
CA ARG A 98 5.55 -4.85 -12.93
C ARG A 98 4.18 -5.50 -12.83
N LEU A 99 3.27 -5.13 -13.72
CA LEU A 99 2.05 -5.89 -14.01
C LEU A 99 2.37 -6.96 -15.07
N ILE A 100 2.46 -8.22 -14.63
CA ILE A 100 2.90 -9.35 -15.46
C ILE A 100 1.75 -9.86 -16.33
N LYS A 101 0.58 -10.10 -15.71
CA LYS A 101 -0.59 -10.69 -16.38
C LYS A 101 -1.87 -10.03 -15.91
N VAL A 102 -2.82 -9.90 -16.82
CA VAL A 102 -4.21 -9.53 -16.57
C VAL A 102 -5.10 -10.58 -17.22
N SER A 103 -6.13 -11.00 -16.50
CA SER A 103 -7.14 -11.97 -16.95
C SER A 103 -8.46 -11.73 -16.22
N ASP A 104 -9.53 -12.35 -16.73
CA ASP A 104 -10.83 -12.42 -16.06
C ASP A 104 -11.37 -11.05 -15.62
N MET A 105 -11.22 -10.04 -16.48
CA MET A 105 -11.69 -8.68 -16.24
C MET A 105 -13.22 -8.68 -16.21
N ARG A 106 -13.81 -8.11 -15.15
CA ARG A 106 -15.25 -8.09 -14.92
C ARG A 106 -15.70 -6.73 -14.44
N VAL A 107 -16.80 -6.25 -15.01
CA VAL A 107 -17.53 -5.11 -14.45
C VAL A 107 -18.24 -5.56 -13.18
N THR A 108 -18.03 -4.82 -12.10
CA THR A 108 -18.80 -4.97 -10.86
C THR A 108 -19.97 -4.00 -10.96
N ARG A 109 -21.16 -4.50 -11.28
CA ARG A 109 -22.37 -3.68 -11.21
C ARG A 109 -22.78 -3.53 -9.74
N PRO A 110 -23.24 -2.33 -9.32
CA PRO A 110 -23.91 -2.18 -8.03
C PRO A 110 -25.18 -3.03 -7.94
#